data_AF-A0A1C7YZG6-F1
#
_entry.id   AF-A0A1C7YZG6-F1
#
_cell.length_a   1.000
_cell.length_b   1.000
_cell.length_c   1.000
_cell.angle_alpha   90.00
_cell.angle_beta   90.00
_cell.angle_gamma   90.00
#
_symmetry.space_group_name_H-M   'P 1'
#
loop_
_entity.id
_entity.type
_entity.pdbx_description
1 polymer ?
#
loop_
_entity_poly.entity_id
_entity_poly.type
_entity_poly.pdbx_seq_one_letter_code
_entity_poly.pdbx_strand_id
1 'polypeptide(L)' 'MNTPATPTTKFAISYKLNGERRFEFAQLSSASVDEARAALEKMHDQSGDTISDVKVSKAL' A
#
# COMPACT_ATOMS: atom_id res chain seq x y z
N MET A 1 3.87 25.82 16.53
CA MET A 1 4.11 25.56 15.10
C MET A 1 3.21 24.39 14.73
N ASN A 2 2.16 24.65 13.95
CA ASN A 2 1.27 23.62 13.44
C ASN A 2 2.02 22.87 12.35
N THR A 3 2.43 21.63 12.60
CA THR A 3 2.88 20.74 11.53
C THR A 3 1.61 20.26 10.82
N PRO A 4 1.31 20.65 9.56
CA PRO A 4 0.33 19.91 8.81
C PRO A 4 0.95 18.54 8.59
N ALA A 5 0.51 17.53 9.34
CA ALA A 5 0.69 16.15 8.92
C ALA A 5 0.14 16.11 7.49
N THR A 6 0.99 15.76 6.52
CA THR A 6 0.59 15.62 5.12
C THR A 6 -0.70 14.81 5.09
N PRO A 7 -1.78 15.32 4.47
CA PRO A 7 -3.09 14.69 4.55
C PRO A 7 -2.99 13.30 3.91
N THR A 8 -2.91 12.27 4.75
CA THR A 8 -2.93 10.89 4.28
C THR A 8 -4.38 10.50 4.04
N THR A 9 -4.66 10.00 2.84
CA THR A 9 -5.98 9.46 2.50
C THR A 9 -5.92 7.95 2.65
N LYS A 10 -7.03 7.35 3.05
CA LYS A 10 -7.15 5.89 3.08
C LYS A 10 -7.29 5.39 1.65
N PHE A 11 -6.28 4.66 1.19
CA PHE A 11 -6.30 3.99 -0.10
C PHE A 11 -6.49 2.49 0.09
N ALA A 12 -7.25 1.88 -0.82
CA ALA A 12 -7.35 0.44 -0.95
C ALA A 12 -6.23 -0.04 -1.88
N ILE A 13 -5.30 -0.82 -1.33
CA ILE A 13 -4.24 -1.46 -2.09
C ILE A 13 -4.64 -2.90 -2.36
N SER A 14 -4.74 -3.26 -3.64
CA SER A 14 -4.93 -4.64 -4.08
C SER A 14 -3.60 -5.17 -4.58
N TYR A 15 -3.20 -6.36 -4.19
CA TYR A 15 -1.95 -6.97 -4.63
C TYR A 15 -2.08 -8.50 -4.60
N LYS A 16 -1.16 -9.19 -5.24
CA LYS A 16 -0.98 -10.63 -5.09
C LYS A 16 0.26 -10.89 -4.26
N LEU A 17 0.12 -11.69 -3.22
CA LEU A 17 1.21 -12.20 -2.40
C LEU A 17 1.36 -13.70 -2.69
N ASN A 18 2.47 -14.13 -3.28
CA ASN A 18 2.69 -15.54 -3.66
C ASN A 18 1.58 -16.14 -4.53
N GLY A 19 0.97 -15.33 -5.39
CA GLY A 19 -0.15 -15.74 -6.23
C GLY A 19 -1.53 -15.65 -5.56
N GLU A 20 -1.61 -15.40 -4.25
CA GLU A 20 -2.87 -15.16 -3.55
C GLU A 20 -3.25 -13.69 -3.60
N ARG A 21 -4.50 -13.40 -3.99
CA ARG A 21 -5.00 -12.02 -4.08
C ARG A 21 -5.35 -11.49 -2.69
N ARG A 22 -4.69 -10.42 -2.27
CA ARG A 22 -4.90 -9.74 -1.00
C ARG A 22 -5.31 -8.28 -1.22
N PHE A 23 -5.95 -7.72 -0.20
CA PHE A 23 -6.37 -6.34 -0.17
C PHE A 23 -5.98 -5.77 1.18
N GLU A 24 -5.35 -4.60 1.16
CA GLU A 24 -4.91 -3.92 2.37
C GLU A 24 -5.30 -2.44 2.30
N PHE A 25 -5.64 -1.85 3.44
CA PHE A 25 -5.90 -0.42 3.50
C PHE A 25 -4.71 0.29 4.10
N ALA A 26 -4.02 1.10 3.29
CA ALA A 26 -2.94 1.95 3.77
C ALA A 26 -3.34 3.42 3.77
N GLN A 27 -2.79 4.15 4.72
CA GLN A 27 -2.83 5.60 4.71
C GLN A 27 -1.64 6.09 3.89
N LEU A 28 -1.92 6.58 2.68
CA LEU A 28 -0.89 7.12 1.79
C LEU A 28 -1.15 8.61 1.58
N SER A 29 -0.08 9.34 1.34
CA SER A 29 -0.18 10.75 0.94
C SER A 29 -0.77 10.87 -0.47
N SER A 30 -0.57 9.83 -1.30
CA SER A 30 -0.97 9.80 -2.70
C SER A 30 -1.42 8.40 -3.15
N ALA A 31 -2.11 8.31 -4.29
CA ALA A 31 -2.44 7.02 -4.92
C ALA A 31 -1.22 6.36 -5.60
N SER A 32 -0.03 6.51 -5.04
CA SER A 32 1.22 6.03 -5.63
C SER A 32 1.39 4.54 -5.39
N VAL A 33 1.62 3.81 -6.49
CA VAL A 33 1.92 2.36 -6.44
C VAL A 33 3.25 2.12 -5.74
N ASP A 34 4.24 3.00 -5.88
CA ASP A 34 5.53 2.89 -5.20
C ASP A 34 5.38 3.04 -3.68
N GLU A 35 4.59 4.03 -3.20
CA GLU A 35 4.32 4.17 -1.76
C GLU A 35 3.57 2.95 -1.20
N ALA A 36 2.56 2.47 -1.93
CA ALA A 36 1.81 1.27 -1.57
C ALA A 36 2.71 0.04 -1.52
N ARG A 37 3.53 -0.17 -2.56
CA ARG A 37 4.45 -1.29 -2.64
C ARG A 37 5.48 -1.24 -1.53
N ALA A 38 6.08 -0.09 -1.25
CA ALA A 38 7.02 0.07 -0.15
C ALA A 38 6.38 -0.22 1.22
N ALA A 39 5.11 0.16 1.42
CA ALA A 39 4.37 -0.19 2.63
C ALA A 39 4.12 -1.71 2.72
N LEU A 40 3.75 -2.35 1.61
CA LEU A 40 3.56 -3.79 1.54
C LEU A 40 4.86 -4.56 1.73
N GLU A 41 5.95 -4.14 1.10
CA GLU A 41 7.28 -4.75 1.25
C GLU A 41 7.76 -4.69 2.70
N LYS A 42 7.53 -3.56 3.40
CA LYS A 42 7.80 -3.46 4.84
C LYS A 42 6.93 -4.38 5.70
N MET A 43 5.68 -4.64 5.29
CA MET A 43 4.76 -5.52 6.02
C MET A 43 5.05 -7.01 5.75
N HIS A 44 5.49 -7.34 4.53
CA HIS A 44 5.76 -8.70 4.05
C HIS A 44 7.25 -8.94 3.84
N ASP A 45 8.12 -8.28 4.63
CA ASP A 45 9.59 -8.40 4.58
C ASP A 45 10.09 -9.81 5.02
N GLN A 46 9.19 -10.80 5.03
CA GLN A 46 9.50 -12.20 5.30
C GLN A 46 9.98 -12.86 4.00
N SER A 47 11.23 -13.28 4.01
CA SER A 47 11.98 -13.86 2.89
C SER A 47 11.22 -14.98 2.18
N GLY A 48 10.56 -14.64 1.07
CA GLY A 48 9.83 -15.58 0.22
C GLY A 48 8.58 -14.98 -0.41
N ASP A 49 8.05 -13.90 0.17
CA ASP A 49 6.80 -13.30 -0.26
C ASP A 49 6.98 -12.43 -1.52
N THR A 50 6.44 -12.89 -2.64
CA THR A 50 6.46 -12.14 -3.91
C THR A 50 5.20 -11.30 -4.04
N ILE A 51 5.35 -9.98 -3.90
CA ILE A 51 4.29 -9.00 -4.16
C ILE A 51 4.24 -8.69 -5.66
N SER A 52 3.10 -8.91 -6.28
CA SER A 52 2.83 -8.64 -7.71
C SER A 52 1.43 -8.05 -7.90
N ASP A 53 1.11 -7.54 -9.10
CA ASP A 53 -0.21 -6.96 -9.42
C ASP A 53 -0.67 -5.85 -8.44
N VAL A 54 0.25 -5.02 -7.94
CA VAL A 54 -0.07 -3.92 -7.02
C VAL A 54 -0.92 -2.86 -7.72
N LYS A 55 -2.11 -2.60 -7.18
CA LYS A 55 -3.05 -1.57 -7.63
C LYS A 55 -3.50 -0.75 -6.45
N VAL A 56 -3.45 0.57 -6.59
CA VAL A 56 -3.90 1.52 -5.57
C VAL A 56 -5.19 2.15 -6.05
N SER A 57 -6.23 2.07 -5.24
CA SER A 57 -7.54 2.66 -5.51
C SER A 57 -7.91 3.59 -4.37
N LYS A 58 -8.35 4.81 -4.71
CA LYS A 58 -8.92 5.72 -3.72
C LYS A 58 -10.26 5.17 -3.27
N ALA A 59 -10.41 4.88 -1.97
CA ALA A 59 -11.73 4.68 -1.41
C ALA A 59 -12.41 6.05 -1.37
N LEU A 60 -13.37 6.27 -2.29
CA LEU A 60 -14.19 7.48 -2.35
C LEU A 60 -15.14 7.55 -1.15
#